data_AF-A0AAF5HZ45-F1
#
_entry.id   AF-A0AAF5HZ45-F1
#
_cell.length_a   1.000
_cell.length_b   1.000
_cell.length_c   1.000
_cell.angle_alpha   90.00
_cell.angle_beta   90.00
_cell.angle_gamma   90.00
#
_symmetry.space_group_name_H-M   'P 1'
#
loop_
_entity.id
_entity.type
_entity.pdbx_description
1 polymer ?
#
loop_
_entity_poly.entity_id
_entity_poly.type
_entity_poly.pdbx_seq_one_letter_code
_entity_poly.pdbx_strand_id
1 'polypeptide(L)'
;YCLNIIMLTRRLVSNCINFIAKCSTEVPSTGSIELSNNEIWKRRSELRTPKIQRDEVISPKVYYSPEWVLEKDPEDEMKEITPMNKYGMTPQKWEFYNKTIWPPGYIVPETGLPKSKEVFHCREQIHFSPKRMWQACQFIVTMNIDEAILQLELKKIKGCLILSEVLREAKKRASEEFSVEFPSDMHVAEAFPIQSNIIYGARRIRGGNVTRIRYRYIDLYVRLEEGKGPDFKSRLKPKDGFDKEEQILEELRDAEQFAKTRKRLLLEKKKEMEKFREGLTSTEKESLSQFRSYQPLDSDLATASSLSNNLQDYLYFGDEAIKDDLELGKETKNNDELDLSELQPKKVDWDLKRDIENDMAILNKRTEKAICYILMKKYNTQKNTES
;
A
#
# COMPACT_ATOMS: atom_id res chain seq x y z
N TYR A 1 -53.82 2.96 28.98
CA TYR A 1 -52.61 2.33 28.39
C TYR A 1 -52.28 2.85 26.99
N CYS A 2 -53.21 2.90 26.01
CA CYS A 2 -52.91 3.41 24.65
C CYS A 2 -52.41 4.87 24.58
N LEU A 3 -52.95 5.78 25.41
CA LEU A 3 -52.51 7.18 25.45
C LEU A 3 -51.04 7.36 25.90
N ASN A 4 -50.55 6.53 26.83
CA ASN A 4 -49.15 6.61 27.29
C ASN A 4 -48.16 6.11 26.24
N ILE A 5 -48.54 5.12 25.43
CA ILE A 5 -47.68 4.60 24.36
C ILE A 5 -47.55 5.64 23.24
N ILE A 6 -48.64 6.31 22.85
CA ILE A 6 -48.61 7.38 21.83
C ILE A 6 -47.79 8.58 22.31
N MET A 7 -47.88 8.94 23.59
CA MET A 7 -47.07 10.02 24.17
C MET A 7 -45.58 9.64 24.22
N LEU A 8 -45.23 8.39 24.57
CA LEU A 8 -43.84 7.93 24.55
C LEU A 8 -43.26 7.92 23.13
N THR A 9 -44.01 7.45 22.13
CA THR A 9 -43.54 7.41 20.74
C THR A 9 -43.37 8.80 20.16
N ARG A 10 -44.32 9.73 20.40
CA ARG A 10 -44.15 11.14 20.01
C ARG A 10 -42.93 11.79 20.67
N ARG A 11 -42.70 11.51 21.96
CA ARG A 11 -41.55 12.07 22.69
C ARG A 11 -40.22 11.49 22.17
N LEU A 12 -40.17 10.19 21.86
CA LEU A 12 -39.00 9.56 21.28
C LEU A 12 -38.72 10.08 19.86
N VAL A 13 -39.73 10.18 18.99
CA VAL A 13 -39.57 10.71 17.63
C VAL A 13 -39.18 12.19 17.68
N SER A 14 -39.81 13.00 18.53
CA SER A 14 -39.43 14.41 18.71
C SER A 14 -38.02 14.55 19.26
N ASN A 15 -37.60 13.72 20.20
CA ASN A 15 -36.24 13.71 20.72
C ASN A 15 -35.23 13.30 19.64
N CYS A 16 -35.55 12.30 18.80
CA CYS A 16 -34.70 11.90 17.68
C CYS A 16 -34.60 13.02 16.63
N ILE A 17 -35.70 13.67 16.27
CA ILE A 17 -35.69 14.80 15.33
C ILE A 17 -34.90 15.98 15.92
N ASN A 18 -35.09 16.30 17.20
CA ASN A 18 -34.35 17.37 17.87
C ASN A 18 -32.86 17.03 18.04
N PHE A 19 -32.51 15.75 18.24
CA PHE A 19 -31.12 15.29 18.30
C PHE A 19 -30.45 15.38 16.93
N ILE A 20 -31.12 14.92 15.87
CA ILE A 20 -30.64 15.07 14.49
C ILE A 20 -30.55 16.55 14.10
N ALA A 21 -31.53 17.38 14.49
CA ALA A 21 -31.51 18.82 14.24
C ALA A 21 -30.38 19.51 14.99
N LYS A 22 -30.14 19.18 16.26
CA LYS A 22 -28.98 19.67 17.03
C LYS A 22 -27.65 19.24 16.41
N CYS A 23 -27.52 17.98 16.01
CA CYS A 23 -26.31 17.51 15.32
C CYS A 23 -26.11 18.15 13.93
N SER A 24 -27.18 18.67 13.31
CA SER A 24 -27.12 19.30 11.99
C SER A 24 -26.92 20.82 12.03
N THR A 25 -27.39 21.50 13.10
CA THR A 25 -27.31 22.97 13.20
C THR A 25 -26.25 23.49 14.16
N GLU A 26 -25.72 22.66 15.05
CA GLU A 26 -24.54 23.02 15.82
C GLU A 26 -23.31 22.83 14.92
N VAL A 27 -23.02 23.81 14.06
CA VAL A 27 -21.64 24.04 13.62
C VAL A 27 -20.88 24.26 14.93
N PRO A 28 -20.04 23.32 15.39
CA PRO A 28 -19.31 23.56 16.61
C PRO A 28 -18.50 24.83 16.37
N SER A 29 -18.67 25.83 17.24
CA SER A 29 -17.77 26.98 17.34
C SER A 29 -16.41 26.42 17.79
N THR A 30 -15.75 25.74 16.87
CA THR A 30 -14.41 25.22 17.05
C THR A 30 -13.56 26.46 17.17
N GLY A 31 -13.07 26.72 18.39
CA GLY A 31 -11.89 27.54 18.53
C GLY A 31 -10.89 26.98 17.54
N SER A 32 -10.57 27.77 16.52
CA SER A 32 -9.71 27.38 15.42
C SER A 32 -8.36 27.01 16.03
N ILE A 33 -8.14 25.71 16.27
CA ILE A 33 -6.79 25.20 16.38
C ILE A 33 -6.22 25.46 14.99
N GLU A 34 -5.42 26.51 14.86
CA GLU A 34 -4.67 26.79 13.64
C GLU A 34 -3.70 25.62 13.46
N LEU A 35 -4.14 24.61 12.73
CA LEU A 35 -3.34 23.44 12.43
C LEU A 35 -2.19 23.86 11.53
N SER A 36 -1.00 23.34 11.82
CA SER A 36 0.14 23.53 10.92
C SER A 36 -0.21 22.98 9.53
N ASN A 37 0.25 23.64 8.47
CA ASN A 37 0.07 23.19 7.09
C ASN A 37 0.52 21.72 6.89
N ASN A 38 1.60 21.32 7.57
CA ASN A 38 2.11 19.96 7.53
C ASN A 38 1.13 18.95 8.16
N GLU A 39 0.41 19.35 9.21
CA GLU A 39 -0.59 18.51 9.88
C GLU A 39 -1.87 18.39 9.05
N ILE A 40 -2.30 19.49 8.42
CA ILE A 40 -3.40 19.50 7.43
C ILE A 40 -3.10 18.49 6.31
N TRP A 41 -1.88 18.52 5.80
CA TRP A 41 -1.44 17.62 4.74
C TRP A 41 -1.26 16.17 5.18
N LYS A 42 -0.81 15.94 6.42
CA LYS A 42 -0.75 14.60 6.99
C LYS A 42 -2.14 13.96 7.02
N ARG A 43 -3.14 14.68 7.53
CA ARG A 43 -4.55 14.24 7.53
C ARG A 43 -5.09 13.99 6.12
N ARG A 44 -4.80 14.88 5.16
CA ARG A 44 -5.18 14.69 3.75
C ARG A 44 -4.51 13.46 3.11
N SER A 45 -3.25 13.18 3.46
CA SER A 45 -2.50 12.05 2.90
C SER A 45 -2.97 10.70 3.44
N GLU A 46 -3.46 10.65 4.68
CA GLU A 46 -4.06 9.45 5.28
C GLU A 46 -5.29 8.96 4.48
N LEU A 47 -6.02 9.86 3.81
CA LEU A 47 -7.15 9.49 2.93
C LEU A 47 -6.75 8.61 1.74
N ARG A 48 -5.48 8.69 1.29
CA ARG A 48 -4.98 7.88 0.17
C ARG A 48 -4.62 6.45 0.60
N THR A 49 -4.61 6.16 1.89
CA THR A 49 -4.36 4.80 2.37
C THR A 49 -5.57 3.92 2.05
N PRO A 50 -5.38 2.74 1.45
CA PRO A 50 -6.50 1.86 1.13
C PRO A 50 -7.15 1.34 2.42
N LYS A 51 -8.46 1.56 2.57
CA LYS A 51 -9.28 0.94 3.62
C LYS A 51 -9.94 -0.33 3.05
N ILE A 52 -10.15 -1.33 3.89
CA ILE A 52 -10.86 -2.54 3.50
C ILE A 52 -12.36 -2.21 3.47
N GLN A 53 -13.05 -2.53 2.38
CA GLN A 53 -14.48 -2.21 2.18
C GLN A 53 -15.41 -2.67 3.31
N ARG A 54 -15.04 -3.71 4.07
CA ARG A 54 -15.82 -4.22 5.21
C ARG A 54 -15.89 -3.22 6.38
N ASP A 55 -14.90 -2.36 6.50
CA ASP A 55 -14.76 -1.41 7.61
C ASP A 55 -15.28 -0.01 7.22
N GLU A 56 -15.78 0.15 5.99
CA GLU A 56 -16.30 1.42 5.48
C GLU A 56 -17.71 1.69 6.04
N VAL A 57 -17.82 2.69 6.91
CA VAL A 57 -19.12 3.24 7.32
C VAL A 57 -19.59 4.23 6.25
N ILE A 58 -20.59 3.85 5.47
CA ILE A 58 -21.16 4.72 4.43
C ILE A 58 -21.89 5.89 5.10
N SER A 59 -21.31 7.09 5.02
CA SER A 59 -21.98 8.32 5.46
C SER A 59 -23.10 8.72 4.49
N PRO A 60 -24.21 9.31 4.97
CA PRO A 60 -25.23 9.86 4.09
C PRO A 60 -24.65 10.95 3.17
N LYS A 61 -25.17 11.06 1.95
CA LYS A 61 -24.76 12.12 1.01
C LYS A 61 -25.22 13.48 1.55
N VAL A 62 -24.26 14.35 1.87
CA VAL A 62 -24.51 15.71 2.38
C VAL A 62 -24.40 16.77 1.27
N TYR A 63 -23.94 16.38 0.08
CA TYR A 63 -23.76 17.27 -1.07
C TYR A 63 -24.86 17.12 -2.11
N TYR A 64 -25.12 18.20 -2.84
CA TYR A 64 -25.94 18.16 -4.03
C TYR A 64 -25.05 17.85 -5.23
N SER A 65 -25.33 16.74 -5.91
CA SER A 65 -24.73 16.44 -7.21
C SER A 65 -25.86 16.10 -8.15
N PRO A 66 -25.84 16.59 -9.40
CA PRO A 66 -26.68 16.03 -10.45
C PRO A 66 -26.53 14.50 -10.48
N GLU A 67 -27.53 13.80 -11.02
CA GLU A 67 -27.42 12.36 -11.23
C GLU A 67 -26.44 12.10 -12.38
N TRP A 68 -25.44 11.25 -12.13
CA TRP A 68 -24.58 10.73 -13.19
C TRP A 68 -25.22 9.46 -13.73
N VAL A 69 -25.60 9.45 -15.00
CA VAL A 69 -26.18 8.27 -15.64
C VAL A 69 -25.09 7.20 -15.75
N LEU A 70 -25.18 6.19 -14.88
CA LEU A 70 -24.22 5.08 -14.83
C LEU A 70 -24.45 4.05 -15.94
N GLU A 71 -25.62 4.00 -16.56
CA GLU A 71 -26.04 2.86 -17.38
C GLU A 71 -25.55 2.90 -18.83
N LYS A 72 -25.10 4.06 -19.32
CA LYS A 72 -24.74 4.23 -20.73
C LYS A 72 -23.44 5.01 -20.88
N ASP A 73 -22.60 4.52 -21.79
CA ASP A 73 -21.58 5.36 -22.37
C ASP A 73 -22.25 6.45 -23.22
N PRO A 74 -21.90 7.74 -23.06
CA PRO A 74 -22.44 8.80 -23.89
C PRO A 74 -21.99 8.70 -25.36
N GLU A 75 -20.89 8.00 -25.63
CA GLU A 75 -20.31 7.87 -26.97
C GLU A 75 -20.74 6.60 -27.72
N ASP A 76 -21.18 5.54 -27.01
CA ASP A 76 -21.37 4.22 -27.60
C ASP A 76 -22.51 3.47 -26.90
N GLU A 77 -23.76 3.81 -27.26
CA GLU A 77 -24.99 3.27 -26.64
C GLU A 77 -25.08 1.73 -26.65
N MET A 78 -24.28 1.07 -27.48
CA MET A 78 -24.31 -0.38 -27.72
C MET A 78 -23.39 -1.20 -26.81
N LYS A 79 -22.56 -0.57 -25.97
CA LYS A 79 -21.62 -1.27 -25.09
C LYS A 79 -22.12 -1.34 -23.65
N GLU A 80 -22.32 -2.56 -23.16
CA GLU A 80 -22.58 -2.80 -21.73
C GLU A 80 -21.34 -2.51 -20.88
N ILE A 81 -21.53 -1.81 -19.77
CA ILE A 81 -20.48 -1.52 -18.77
C ILE A 81 -20.23 -2.81 -17.99
N THR A 82 -19.06 -3.41 -18.20
CA THR A 82 -18.61 -4.57 -17.41
C THR A 82 -17.47 -4.14 -16.49
N PRO A 83 -17.20 -4.81 -15.36
CA PRO A 83 -16.04 -4.48 -14.53
C PRO A 83 -14.70 -4.52 -15.29
N MET A 84 -14.63 -5.28 -16.40
CA MET A 84 -13.47 -5.35 -17.29
C MET A 84 -13.45 -4.25 -18.36
N ASN A 85 -14.62 -3.74 -18.77
CA ASN A 85 -14.76 -2.71 -19.79
C ASN A 85 -15.22 -1.39 -19.14
N LYS A 86 -14.36 -0.38 -19.17
CA LYS A 86 -14.69 1.03 -18.87
C LYS A 86 -15.00 1.36 -17.40
N TYR A 87 -14.58 0.54 -16.44
CA TYR A 87 -14.39 1.05 -15.06
C TYR A 87 -13.16 1.97 -15.05
N GLY A 88 -13.36 3.27 -15.23
CA GLY A 88 -12.27 4.24 -15.33
C GLY A 88 -12.70 5.69 -15.12
N MET A 89 -11.72 6.58 -15.04
CA MET A 89 -11.96 8.02 -15.04
C MET A 89 -12.04 8.50 -16.49
N THR A 90 -13.17 9.10 -16.87
CA THR A 90 -13.34 9.78 -18.15
C THR A 90 -13.20 11.29 -17.95
N PRO A 91 -12.85 12.05 -19.00
CA PRO A 91 -12.79 13.51 -18.94
C PRO A 91 -14.12 14.13 -18.46
N GLN A 92 -15.24 13.63 -18.98
CA GLN A 92 -16.58 14.08 -18.59
C GLN A 92 -16.87 13.80 -17.11
N LYS A 93 -16.50 12.62 -16.60
CA LYS A 93 -16.66 12.28 -15.18
C LYS A 93 -15.77 13.15 -14.30
N TRP A 94 -14.58 13.53 -14.78
CA TRP A 94 -13.69 14.43 -14.05
C TRP A 94 -14.26 15.84 -13.95
N GLU A 95 -14.74 16.40 -15.07
CA GLU A 95 -15.37 17.73 -15.07
C GLU A 95 -16.71 17.74 -14.34
N PHE A 96 -17.39 16.60 -14.22
CA PHE A 96 -18.64 16.49 -13.49
C PHE A 96 -18.51 16.88 -12.02
N TYR A 97 -17.36 16.61 -11.38
CA TYR A 97 -17.13 16.98 -9.98
C TYR A 97 -17.21 18.50 -9.75
N ASN A 98 -16.95 19.33 -10.77
CA ASN A 98 -17.14 20.77 -10.67
C ASN A 98 -18.61 21.18 -10.49
N LYS A 99 -19.56 20.34 -10.93
CA LYS A 99 -21.00 20.58 -10.77
C LYS A 99 -21.51 20.16 -9.38
N THR A 100 -20.70 19.43 -8.62
CA THR A 100 -21.05 18.98 -7.28
C THR A 100 -20.94 20.13 -6.28
N ILE A 101 -22.06 20.47 -5.65
CA ILE A 101 -22.18 21.58 -4.70
C ILE A 101 -22.24 21.03 -3.29
N TRP A 102 -21.40 21.56 -2.40
CA TRP A 102 -21.33 21.21 -1.00
C TRP A 102 -22.00 22.29 -0.15
N PRO A 103 -22.63 21.94 0.98
CA PRO A 103 -23.19 22.95 1.88
C PRO A 103 -22.07 23.80 2.50
N PRO A 104 -22.36 25.08 2.83
CA PRO A 104 -21.38 25.95 3.46
C PRO A 104 -20.96 25.39 4.83
N GLY A 105 -19.67 25.49 5.14
CA GLY A 105 -19.13 24.99 6.42
C GLY A 105 -19.10 23.46 6.55
N TYR A 106 -19.28 22.71 5.45
CA TYR A 106 -19.13 21.27 5.48
C TYR A 106 -17.74 20.85 5.97
N ILE A 107 -17.72 20.09 7.05
CA ILE A 107 -16.51 19.51 7.64
C ILE A 107 -16.34 18.12 7.04
N VAL A 108 -15.19 17.85 6.46
CA VAL A 108 -14.86 16.51 5.96
C VAL A 108 -14.71 15.59 7.18
N PRO A 109 -15.53 14.54 7.31
CA PRO A 109 -15.56 13.72 8.52
C PRO A 109 -14.21 13.02 8.78
N GLU A 110 -13.45 12.75 7.73
CA GLU A 110 -12.16 12.06 7.83
C GLU A 110 -11.01 12.97 8.27
N THR A 111 -11.01 14.26 7.88
CA THR A 111 -9.92 15.19 8.22
C THR A 111 -10.28 16.12 9.38
N GLY A 112 -11.57 16.30 9.67
CA GLY A 112 -12.06 17.31 10.63
C GLY A 112 -11.88 18.75 10.15
N LEU A 113 -11.50 18.96 8.88
CA LEU A 113 -11.27 20.27 8.29
C LEU A 113 -12.46 20.72 7.43
N PRO A 114 -12.70 22.03 7.31
CA PRO A 114 -13.65 22.54 6.32
C PRO A 114 -13.21 22.14 4.91
N LYS A 115 -14.17 21.78 4.06
CA LYS A 115 -13.89 21.46 2.66
C LYS A 115 -13.41 22.73 1.92
N SER A 116 -12.21 22.67 1.37
CA SER A 116 -11.64 23.71 0.51
C SER A 116 -12.33 23.75 -0.86
N LYS A 117 -12.28 24.89 -1.56
CA LYS A 117 -12.72 24.96 -2.96
C LYS A 117 -11.79 24.10 -3.82
N GLU A 118 -12.39 23.31 -4.71
CA GLU A 118 -11.71 22.38 -5.60
C GLU A 118 -12.04 22.75 -7.04
N VAL A 119 -11.06 22.66 -7.93
CA VAL A 119 -11.24 22.88 -9.37
C VAL A 119 -10.69 21.67 -10.12
N PHE A 120 -11.56 21.01 -10.88
CA PHE A 120 -11.21 19.87 -11.71
C PHE A 120 -11.07 20.34 -13.16
N HIS A 121 -9.93 20.07 -13.78
CA HIS A 121 -9.69 20.38 -15.17
C HIS A 121 -9.06 19.20 -15.91
N CYS A 122 -9.44 19.01 -17.17
CA CYS A 122 -8.90 17.97 -18.03
C CYS A 122 -8.54 18.54 -19.40
N ARG A 123 -7.43 18.08 -19.98
CA ARG A 123 -7.08 18.32 -21.38
C ARG A 123 -6.94 16.99 -22.11
N GLU A 124 -7.76 16.81 -23.14
CA GLU A 124 -7.90 15.55 -23.87
C GLU A 124 -6.95 15.45 -25.06
N GLN A 125 -6.71 14.22 -25.54
CA GLN A 125 -6.08 13.91 -26.83
C GLN A 125 -4.68 14.54 -27.02
N ILE A 126 -3.82 14.43 -26.01
CA ILE A 126 -2.43 14.89 -26.08
C ILE A 126 -1.53 13.79 -26.63
N HIS A 127 -0.84 14.06 -27.73
CA HIS A 127 0.16 13.13 -28.29
C HIS A 127 1.46 13.12 -27.48
N PHE A 128 1.53 12.23 -26.49
CA PHE A 128 2.70 12.06 -25.63
C PHE A 128 2.76 10.68 -24.95
N SER A 129 3.84 10.41 -24.21
CA SER A 129 4.03 9.13 -23.50
C SER A 129 3.44 9.16 -22.08
N PRO A 130 2.51 8.25 -21.70
CA PRO A 130 1.90 8.24 -20.37
C PRO A 130 2.92 8.18 -19.24
N LYS A 131 3.93 7.31 -19.37
CA LYS A 131 5.00 7.13 -18.37
C LYS A 131 5.81 8.41 -18.14
N ARG A 132 6.19 9.11 -19.22
CA ARG A 132 6.95 10.37 -19.11
C ARG A 132 6.08 11.50 -18.57
N MET A 133 4.80 11.53 -18.95
CA MET A 133 3.85 12.51 -18.42
C MET A 133 3.62 12.33 -16.93
N TRP A 134 3.50 11.08 -16.48
CA TRP A 134 3.29 10.76 -15.07
C TRP A 134 4.44 11.29 -14.20
N GLN A 135 5.68 11.19 -14.68
CA GLN A 135 6.84 11.79 -14.00
C GLN A 135 6.73 13.32 -13.87
N ALA A 136 6.23 14.00 -14.90
CA ALA A 136 5.99 15.45 -14.85
C ALA A 136 4.85 15.80 -13.89
N CYS A 137 3.77 15.01 -13.85
CA CYS A 137 2.69 15.18 -12.89
C CYS A 137 3.18 14.97 -11.44
N GLN A 138 3.91 13.88 -11.17
CA GLN A 138 4.43 13.60 -9.82
C GLN A 138 5.42 14.67 -9.33
N PHE A 139 6.12 15.32 -10.26
CA PHE A 139 7.02 16.43 -9.94
C PHE A 139 6.28 17.66 -9.38
N ILE A 140 5.07 17.96 -9.88
CA ILE A 140 4.31 19.15 -9.46
C ILE A 140 3.27 18.89 -8.38
N VAL A 141 2.82 17.64 -8.18
CA VAL A 141 1.84 17.31 -7.14
C VAL A 141 2.39 17.80 -5.81
N THR A 142 1.55 18.51 -5.06
CA THR A 142 1.82 19.24 -3.80
C THR A 142 2.44 20.63 -3.93
N MET A 143 2.74 21.14 -5.13
CA MET A 143 3.24 22.51 -5.28
C MET A 143 2.10 23.53 -5.44
N ASN A 144 2.34 24.77 -5.04
CA ASN A 144 1.49 25.90 -5.44
C ASN A 144 1.49 26.05 -6.96
N ILE A 145 0.41 26.60 -7.53
CA ILE A 145 0.24 26.68 -8.99
C ILE A 145 1.35 27.50 -9.66
N ASP A 146 1.67 28.69 -9.14
CA ASP A 146 2.67 29.56 -9.78
C ASP A 146 4.09 29.00 -9.66
N GLU A 147 4.42 28.39 -8.52
CA GLU A 147 5.68 27.68 -8.34
C GLU A 147 5.78 26.49 -9.30
N ALA A 148 4.69 25.72 -9.46
CA ALA A 148 4.62 24.59 -10.36
C ALA A 148 4.82 25.03 -11.83
N ILE A 149 4.15 26.09 -12.27
CA ILE A 149 4.30 26.64 -13.62
C ILE A 149 5.76 27.05 -13.86
N LEU A 150 6.35 27.79 -12.91
CA LEU A 150 7.74 28.22 -12.98
C LEU A 150 8.68 27.01 -13.10
N GLN A 151 8.54 26.02 -12.22
CA GLN A 151 9.40 24.81 -12.24
C GLN A 151 9.24 24.00 -13.53
N LEU A 152 8.04 23.90 -14.10
CA LEU A 152 7.80 23.20 -15.36
C LEU A 152 8.45 23.91 -16.55
N GLU A 153 8.34 25.23 -16.62
CA GLU A 153 8.95 26.04 -17.67
C GLU A 153 10.49 25.96 -17.61
N LEU A 154 11.08 25.92 -16.41
CA LEU A 154 12.52 25.75 -16.22
C LEU A 154 13.07 24.42 -16.75
N LYS A 155 12.30 23.32 -16.65
CA LYS A 155 12.75 22.00 -17.12
C LYS A 155 12.84 21.91 -18.64
N LYS A 156 12.09 22.71 -19.40
CA LYS A 156 12.07 22.73 -20.88
C LYS A 156 11.87 21.36 -21.55
N ILE A 157 11.13 20.45 -20.91
CA ILE A 157 10.71 19.16 -21.49
C ILE A 157 9.32 19.32 -22.10
N LYS A 158 9.06 18.71 -23.27
CA LYS A 158 7.73 18.77 -23.95
C LYS A 158 6.56 18.49 -23.00
N GLY A 159 6.65 17.44 -22.19
CA GLY A 159 5.61 17.08 -21.23
C GLY A 159 5.38 18.15 -20.15
N CYS A 160 6.46 18.79 -19.69
CA CYS A 160 6.37 19.88 -18.71
C CYS A 160 5.74 21.14 -19.31
N LEU A 161 6.08 21.49 -20.56
CA LEU A 161 5.48 22.62 -21.26
C LEU A 161 3.97 22.41 -21.47
N ILE A 162 3.56 21.23 -21.92
CA ILE A 162 2.13 20.89 -22.06
C ILE A 162 1.42 20.99 -20.70
N LEU A 163 2.03 20.45 -19.64
CA LEU A 163 1.45 20.50 -18.30
C LEU A 163 1.37 21.94 -17.76
N SER A 164 2.32 22.81 -18.09
CA SER A 164 2.28 24.24 -17.72
C SER A 164 1.15 25.00 -18.41
N GLU A 165 0.85 24.66 -19.68
CA GLU A 165 -0.32 25.20 -20.39
C GLU A 165 -1.62 24.76 -19.72
N VAL A 166 -1.74 23.47 -19.37
CA VAL A 166 -2.93 22.93 -18.68
C VAL A 166 -3.13 23.58 -17.31
N LEU A 167 -2.05 23.82 -16.56
CA LEU A 167 -2.15 24.55 -15.29
C LEU A 167 -2.58 26.00 -15.48
N ARG A 168 -2.15 26.66 -16.56
CA ARG A 168 -2.58 28.03 -16.90
C ARG A 168 -4.05 28.07 -17.29
N GLU A 169 -4.53 27.08 -18.05
CA GLU A 169 -5.95 26.88 -18.38
C GLU A 169 -6.77 26.65 -17.10
N ALA A 170 -6.31 25.79 -16.20
CA ALA A 170 -6.97 25.52 -14.93
C ALA A 170 -7.00 26.76 -14.01
N LYS A 171 -5.90 27.52 -13.92
CA LYS A 171 -5.82 28.79 -13.18
C LYS A 171 -6.83 29.82 -13.72
N LYS A 172 -6.95 29.89 -15.05
CA LYS A 172 -7.93 30.77 -15.72
C LYS A 172 -9.38 30.37 -15.37
N ARG A 173 -9.71 29.07 -15.45
CA ARG A 173 -11.04 28.56 -15.06
C ARG A 173 -11.35 28.80 -13.58
N ALA A 174 -10.37 28.65 -12.69
CA ALA A 174 -10.53 28.95 -11.26
C ALA A 174 -10.96 30.41 -11.02
N SER A 175 -10.41 31.35 -11.79
CA SER A 175 -10.77 32.76 -11.71
C SER A 175 -12.12 33.08 -12.35
N GLU A 176 -12.42 32.53 -13.53
CA GLU A 176 -13.59 32.90 -14.33
C GLU A 176 -14.86 32.14 -13.93
N GLU A 177 -14.78 30.80 -13.79
CA GLU A 177 -15.95 29.95 -13.55
C GLU A 177 -16.26 29.82 -12.05
N PHE A 178 -15.22 29.62 -11.22
CA PHE A 178 -15.39 29.31 -9.80
C PHE A 178 -15.23 30.52 -8.88
N SER A 179 -14.83 31.67 -9.43
CA SER A 179 -14.61 32.91 -8.67
C SER A 179 -13.74 32.68 -7.42
N VAL A 180 -12.64 31.95 -7.58
CA VAL A 180 -11.64 31.79 -6.51
C VAL A 180 -10.86 33.10 -6.39
N GLU A 181 -10.80 33.66 -5.19
CA GLU A 181 -10.19 34.98 -4.93
C GLU A 181 -8.68 34.97 -5.23
N PHE A 182 -7.99 33.92 -4.77
CA PHE A 182 -6.54 33.77 -4.91
C PHE A 182 -6.20 32.49 -5.70
N PRO A 183 -6.35 32.50 -7.05
CA PRO A 183 -6.03 31.33 -7.87
C PRO A 183 -4.53 30.99 -7.86
N SER A 184 -3.66 31.93 -7.48
CA SER A 184 -2.22 31.71 -7.27
C SER A 184 -1.90 30.89 -6.02
N ASP A 185 -2.71 31.05 -4.96
CA ASP A 185 -2.50 30.37 -3.68
C ASP A 185 -3.05 28.95 -3.68
N MET A 186 -3.72 28.53 -4.75
CA MET A 186 -4.09 27.15 -4.95
C MET A 186 -2.86 26.27 -5.17
N HIS A 187 -2.99 25.00 -4.83
CA HIS A 187 -1.97 23.99 -5.06
C HIS A 187 -2.50 22.83 -5.89
N VAL A 188 -1.57 22.09 -6.50
CA VAL A 188 -1.88 20.89 -7.28
C VAL A 188 -2.06 19.70 -6.34
N ALA A 189 -3.30 19.35 -6.04
CA ALA A 189 -3.62 18.22 -5.16
C ALA A 189 -3.40 16.88 -5.86
N GLU A 190 -3.92 16.75 -7.10
CA GLU A 190 -3.77 15.57 -7.94
C GLU A 190 -3.47 15.97 -9.38
N ALA A 191 -2.54 15.24 -9.98
CA ALA A 191 -2.27 15.32 -11.40
C ALA A 191 -1.89 13.92 -11.89
N PHE A 192 -2.53 13.46 -12.96
CA PHE A 192 -2.17 12.19 -13.58
C PHE A 192 -2.57 12.13 -15.06
N PRO A 193 -1.80 11.42 -15.88
CA PRO A 193 -2.18 11.07 -17.24
C PRO A 193 -2.94 9.74 -17.28
N ILE A 194 -3.98 9.66 -18.11
CA ILE A 194 -4.59 8.38 -18.52
C ILE A 194 -4.33 8.18 -20.01
N GLN A 195 -3.97 6.96 -20.40
CA GLN A 195 -3.84 6.63 -21.80
C GLN A 195 -5.23 6.59 -22.44
N SER A 196 -5.45 7.44 -23.43
CA SER A 196 -6.69 7.48 -24.20
C SER A 196 -6.52 6.66 -25.48
N ASN A 197 -6.72 7.28 -26.63
CA ASN A 197 -6.73 6.59 -27.92
C ASN A 197 -5.32 6.19 -28.37
N ILE A 198 -5.20 5.02 -28.99
CA ILE A 198 -3.99 4.60 -29.71
C ILE A 198 -4.30 4.56 -31.20
N ILE A 199 -3.79 5.53 -31.94
CA ILE A 199 -3.88 5.53 -33.40
C ILE A 199 -2.74 4.69 -33.95
N TYR A 200 -3.07 3.75 -34.82
CA TYR A 200 -2.10 2.86 -35.44
C TYR A 200 -1.68 3.40 -36.80
N GLY A 201 -0.37 3.50 -37.01
CA GLY A 201 0.23 3.81 -38.29
C GLY A 201 1.03 2.64 -38.84
N ALA A 202 1.44 2.74 -40.09
CA ALA A 202 2.36 1.81 -40.74
C ALA A 202 3.63 2.57 -41.14
N ARG A 203 4.80 2.03 -40.82
CA ARG A 203 6.09 2.52 -41.33
C ARG A 203 6.78 1.41 -42.09
N ARG A 204 7.19 1.70 -43.32
CA ARG A 204 8.08 0.83 -44.09
C ARG A 204 9.49 0.92 -43.50
N ILE A 205 10.09 -0.23 -43.22
CA ILE A 205 11.47 -0.39 -42.78
C ILE A 205 12.31 -0.94 -43.96
N ARG A 206 13.63 -0.89 -43.85
CA ARG A 206 14.57 -1.55 -44.77
C ARG A 206 14.16 -3.01 -45.02
N GLY A 207 14.22 -3.42 -46.28
CA GLY A 207 13.84 -4.77 -46.72
C GLY A 207 12.36 -4.95 -47.07
N GLY A 208 11.58 -3.85 -47.18
CA GLY A 208 10.17 -3.91 -47.57
C GLY A 208 9.20 -4.27 -46.43
N ASN A 209 9.72 -4.55 -45.24
CA ASN A 209 8.91 -4.90 -44.08
C ASN A 209 8.11 -3.69 -43.59
N VAL A 210 6.81 -3.88 -43.32
CA VAL A 210 5.94 -2.86 -42.75
C VAL A 210 5.77 -3.12 -41.25
N THR A 211 6.15 -2.15 -40.43
CA THR A 211 5.99 -2.21 -38.97
C THR A 211 4.87 -1.29 -38.50
N ARG A 212 4.07 -1.79 -37.56
CA ARG A 212 2.98 -1.05 -36.92
C ARG A 212 3.55 -0.02 -35.93
N ILE A 213 3.27 1.26 -36.17
CA ILE A 213 3.52 2.36 -35.23
C ILE A 213 2.29 2.55 -34.36
N ARG A 214 2.51 2.92 -33.10
CA ARG A 214 1.47 3.28 -32.14
C ARG A 214 1.64 4.73 -31.72
N TYR A 215 0.76 5.61 -32.21
CA TYR A 215 0.63 6.97 -31.75
C TYR A 215 -0.29 6.97 -30.53
N ARG A 216 0.31 7.13 -29.36
CA ARG A 216 -0.43 7.11 -28.10
C ARG A 216 -0.86 8.52 -27.74
N TYR A 217 -2.14 8.65 -27.43
CA TYR A 217 -2.73 9.85 -26.87
C TYR A 217 -2.97 9.66 -25.38
N ILE A 218 -2.99 10.80 -24.69
CA ILE A 218 -3.17 10.90 -23.25
C ILE A 218 -4.23 11.95 -22.99
N ASP A 219 -5.03 11.71 -21.96
CA ASP A 219 -5.84 12.75 -21.34
C ASP A 219 -5.18 13.12 -20.00
N LEU A 220 -4.97 14.42 -19.80
CA LEU A 220 -4.33 14.97 -18.61
C LEU A 220 -5.39 15.46 -17.63
N TYR A 221 -5.34 14.95 -16.40
CA TYR A 221 -6.27 15.31 -15.34
C TYR A 221 -5.52 16.10 -14.27
N VAL A 222 -6.09 17.23 -13.87
CA VAL A 222 -5.59 18.09 -12.79
C VAL A 222 -6.72 18.40 -11.83
N ARG A 223 -6.47 18.25 -10.53
CA ARG A 223 -7.30 18.78 -9.44
C ARG A 223 -6.51 19.81 -8.67
N LEU A 224 -7.06 21.01 -8.61
CA LEU A 224 -6.54 22.11 -7.80
C LEU A 224 -7.37 22.24 -6.55
N GLU A 225 -6.73 22.50 -5.41
CA GLU A 225 -7.39 22.77 -4.14
C GLU A 225 -6.91 24.11 -3.61
N GLU A 226 -7.81 24.83 -2.94
CA GLU A 226 -7.49 26.10 -2.27
C GLU A 226 -6.56 25.89 -1.07
N GLY A 227 -5.65 26.86 -0.87
CA GLY A 227 -4.68 26.88 0.21
C GLY A 227 -3.27 26.44 -0.21
N LYS A 228 -2.29 26.70 0.65
CA LYS A 228 -0.88 26.41 0.37
C LYS A 228 -0.62 24.90 0.29
N GLY A 229 0.18 24.47 -0.68
CA GLY A 229 0.77 23.11 -0.70
C GLY A 229 1.60 22.86 0.56
N PRO A 230 1.94 21.60 0.90
CA PRO A 230 2.85 21.31 2.00
C PRO A 230 4.21 21.90 1.66
N ASP A 231 5.04 22.09 2.68
CA ASP A 231 6.42 22.48 2.43
C ASP A 231 7.10 21.44 1.52
N PHE A 232 8.00 21.92 0.66
CA PHE A 232 8.70 21.15 -0.37
C PHE A 232 8.98 19.72 0.11
N LYS A 233 8.51 18.73 -0.66
CA LYS A 233 8.98 17.35 -0.52
C LYS A 233 10.49 17.40 -0.60
N SER A 234 11.20 17.42 0.53
CA SER A 234 12.61 17.07 0.52
C SER A 234 12.64 15.77 -0.27
N ARG A 235 13.42 15.68 -1.35
CA ARG A 235 13.71 14.37 -1.94
C ARG A 235 14.02 13.52 -0.74
N LEU A 236 13.20 12.49 -0.45
CA LEU A 236 13.46 11.60 0.68
C LEU A 236 14.94 11.31 0.54
N LYS A 237 15.75 11.82 1.49
CA LYS A 237 17.18 11.56 1.41
C LYS A 237 17.24 10.03 1.34
N PRO A 238 17.99 9.45 0.40
CA PRO A 238 18.25 8.03 0.47
C PRO A 238 18.61 7.74 1.93
N LYS A 239 17.79 6.92 2.60
CA LYS A 239 17.93 6.66 4.03
C LYS A 239 19.37 6.24 4.27
N ASP A 240 20.02 6.87 5.24
CA ASP A 240 21.39 6.53 5.57
C ASP A 240 21.46 5.09 6.10
N GLY A 241 22.67 4.53 6.21
CA GLY A 241 22.86 3.19 6.80
C GLY A 241 22.23 3.08 8.20
N PHE A 242 22.38 4.12 9.01
CA PHE A 242 21.81 4.21 10.35
C PHE A 242 20.27 4.31 10.35
N ASP A 243 19.69 5.13 9.47
CA ASP A 243 18.22 5.24 9.33
C ASP A 243 17.56 3.90 8.94
N LYS A 244 18.30 3.04 8.21
CA LYS A 244 17.86 1.69 7.86
C LYS A 244 17.93 0.75 9.07
N GLU A 245 19.01 0.84 9.85
CA GLU A 245 19.17 0.06 11.07
C GLU A 245 18.06 0.38 12.09
N GLU A 246 17.75 1.66 12.31
CA GLU A 246 16.68 2.07 13.23
C GLU A 246 15.32 1.47 12.87
N GLN A 247 15.00 1.40 11.57
CA GLN A 247 13.78 0.75 11.08
C GLN A 247 13.81 -0.75 11.27
N ILE A 248 14.93 -1.41 10.99
CA ILE A 248 15.07 -2.85 11.26
C ILE A 248 14.85 -3.12 12.75
N LEU A 249 15.40 -2.28 13.63
CA LEU A 249 15.20 -2.38 15.07
C LEU A 249 13.76 -2.07 15.50
N GLU A 250 13.07 -1.14 14.84
CA GLU A 250 11.65 -0.84 15.07
C GLU A 250 10.75 -2.00 14.62
N GLU A 251 10.98 -2.55 13.43
CA GLU A 251 10.30 -3.74 12.91
C GLU A 251 10.51 -4.95 13.81
N LEU A 252 11.73 -5.16 14.31
CA LEU A 252 12.04 -6.21 15.29
C LEU A 252 11.28 -6.00 16.60
N ARG A 253 11.24 -4.76 17.12
CA ARG A 253 10.45 -4.42 18.32
C ARG A 253 8.96 -4.68 18.11
N ASP A 254 8.40 -4.26 16.99
CA ASP A 254 7.00 -4.48 16.65
C ASP A 254 6.69 -5.97 16.48
N ALA A 255 7.59 -6.74 15.86
CA ALA A 255 7.47 -8.19 15.75
C ALA A 255 7.51 -8.87 17.12
N GLU A 256 8.37 -8.43 18.04
CA GLU A 256 8.41 -8.92 19.42
C GLU A 256 7.11 -8.58 20.19
N GLN A 257 6.62 -7.35 20.06
CA GLN A 257 5.35 -6.93 20.67
C GLN A 257 4.18 -7.74 20.11
N PHE A 258 4.15 -7.96 18.80
CA PHE A 258 3.16 -8.80 18.13
C PHE A 258 3.24 -10.26 18.57
N ALA A 259 4.45 -10.82 18.73
CA ALA A 259 4.65 -12.16 19.24
C ALA A 259 4.16 -12.31 20.70
N LYS A 260 4.47 -11.33 21.56
CA LYS A 260 4.00 -11.30 22.96
C LYS A 260 2.48 -11.20 23.06
N THR A 261 1.87 -10.27 22.31
CA THR A 261 0.41 -10.10 22.27
C THR A 261 -0.28 -11.35 21.72
N ARG A 262 0.23 -11.95 20.64
CA ARG A 262 -0.27 -13.24 20.11
C ARG A 262 -0.17 -14.36 21.13
N LYS A 263 0.96 -14.50 21.83
CA LYS A 263 1.15 -15.49 22.91
C LYS A 263 0.13 -15.31 24.03
N ARG A 264 -0.13 -14.06 24.43
CA ARG A 264 -1.14 -13.72 25.44
C ARG A 264 -2.56 -14.11 24.99
N LEU A 265 -2.93 -13.77 23.75
CA LEU A 265 -4.24 -14.12 23.18
C LEU A 265 -4.44 -15.63 23.07
N LEU A 266 -3.41 -16.38 22.67
CA LEU A 266 -3.46 -17.85 22.63
C LEU A 266 -3.67 -18.46 24.02
N LEU A 267 -3.00 -17.93 25.05
CA LEU A 267 -3.18 -18.38 26.43
C LEU A 267 -4.59 -18.07 26.95
N GLU A 268 -5.13 -16.90 26.64
CA GLU A 268 -6.50 -16.51 26.99
C GLU A 268 -7.53 -17.40 26.29
N LYS A 269 -7.39 -17.62 24.98
CA LYS A 269 -8.24 -18.56 24.23
C LYS A 269 -8.16 -19.98 24.77
N LYS A 270 -6.97 -20.45 25.18
CA LYS A 270 -6.80 -21.76 25.82
C LYS A 270 -7.57 -21.83 27.14
N LYS A 271 -7.48 -20.79 27.99
CA LYS A 271 -8.25 -20.70 29.25
C LYS A 271 -9.76 -20.62 29.02
N GLU A 272 -10.21 -19.88 27.99
CA GLU A 272 -11.61 -19.85 27.60
C GLU A 272 -12.11 -21.23 27.17
N MET A 273 -11.32 -21.94 26.36
CA MET A 273 -11.62 -23.32 25.94
C MET A 273 -11.65 -24.29 27.12
N GLU A 274 -10.76 -24.16 28.10
CA GLU A 274 -10.75 -24.97 29.32
C GLU A 274 -12.01 -24.72 30.16
N LYS A 275 -12.39 -23.45 30.40
CA LYS A 275 -13.63 -23.10 31.10
C LYS A 275 -14.87 -23.60 30.37
N PHE A 276 -14.90 -23.44 29.05
CA PHE A 276 -15.97 -23.99 28.21
C PHE A 276 -16.06 -25.50 28.39
N ARG A 277 -14.92 -26.20 28.30
CA ARG A 277 -14.80 -27.65 28.53
C ARG A 277 -15.31 -28.05 29.90
N GLU A 278 -14.98 -27.33 30.97
CA GLU A 278 -15.46 -27.63 32.33
C GLU A 278 -16.98 -27.56 32.44
N GLY A 279 -17.62 -26.60 31.77
CA GLY A 279 -19.07 -26.41 31.75
C GLY A 279 -19.88 -27.46 30.96
N LEU A 280 -19.23 -28.28 30.13
CA LEU A 280 -19.89 -29.31 29.32
C LEU A 280 -20.16 -30.59 30.14
N THR A 281 -21.29 -31.23 29.86
CA THR A 281 -21.64 -32.55 30.39
C THR A 281 -20.71 -33.63 29.84
N SER A 282 -20.60 -34.79 30.49
CA SER A 282 -19.73 -35.89 30.05
C SER A 282 -19.99 -36.33 28.60
N THR A 283 -21.27 -36.37 28.19
CA THR A 283 -21.68 -36.69 26.81
C THR A 283 -21.26 -35.63 25.78
N GLU A 284 -21.25 -34.35 26.16
CA GLU A 284 -20.82 -33.27 25.27
C GLU A 284 -19.30 -33.13 25.20
N LYS A 285 -18.58 -33.48 26.28
CA LYS A 285 -17.11 -33.60 26.27
C LYS A 285 -16.66 -34.70 25.32
N GLU A 286 -17.36 -35.84 25.29
CA GLU A 286 -17.11 -36.94 24.36
C GLU A 286 -17.37 -36.52 22.90
N SER A 287 -18.45 -35.79 22.62
CA SER A 287 -18.74 -35.31 21.26
C SER A 287 -17.76 -34.23 20.76
N LEU A 288 -17.19 -33.42 21.65
CA LEU A 288 -16.11 -32.47 21.33
C LEU A 288 -14.74 -33.13 21.20
N SER A 289 -14.47 -34.18 21.98
CA SER A 289 -13.26 -34.99 21.87
C SER A 289 -13.30 -35.89 20.63
N GLN A 290 -14.48 -36.11 20.05
CA GLN A 290 -14.68 -36.63 18.71
C GLN A 290 -14.31 -35.56 17.67
N PHE A 291 -13.05 -35.13 17.73
CA PHE A 291 -12.39 -34.52 16.60
C PHE A 291 -12.58 -35.44 15.39
N ARG A 292 -12.76 -34.86 14.20
CA ARG A 292 -12.89 -35.61 12.94
C ARG A 292 -11.57 -36.28 12.51
N SER A 293 -10.73 -36.69 13.47
CA SER A 293 -9.68 -37.67 13.21
C SER A 293 -10.35 -39.01 13.00
N TYR A 294 -10.34 -39.45 11.74
CA TYR A 294 -10.63 -40.81 11.32
C TYR A 294 -10.02 -41.82 12.29
N GLN A 295 -10.83 -42.75 12.82
CA GLN A 295 -10.33 -43.96 13.45
C GLN A 295 -10.06 -44.95 12.30
N PRO A 296 -8.78 -45.25 11.98
CA PRO A 296 -8.49 -46.23 10.95
C PRO A 296 -9.06 -47.59 11.33
N LEU A 297 -9.75 -48.23 10.39
CA LEU A 297 -10.31 -49.57 10.56
C LEU A 297 -9.22 -50.61 10.81
N ASP A 298 -7.99 -50.30 10.39
CA ASP A 298 -6.84 -51.20 10.49
C ASP A 298 -6.15 -51.08 11.85
N SER A 299 -6.02 -52.20 12.56
CA SER A 299 -5.49 -52.26 13.93
C SER A 299 -4.07 -51.71 14.05
N ASP A 300 -3.29 -51.88 12.98
CA ASP A 300 -1.88 -51.49 12.95
C ASP A 300 -1.75 -49.96 12.82
N LEU A 301 -2.71 -49.28 12.19
CA LEU A 301 -2.74 -47.82 12.09
C LEU A 301 -3.28 -47.14 13.36
N ALA A 302 -4.14 -47.83 14.12
CA ALA A 302 -4.67 -47.32 15.39
C ALA A 302 -3.61 -47.27 16.50
N THR A 303 -2.65 -48.21 16.52
CA THR A 303 -1.52 -48.18 17.46
C THR A 303 -0.56 -47.02 17.16
N ALA A 304 -0.33 -46.70 15.89
CA ALA A 304 0.46 -45.55 15.47
C ALA A 304 -0.19 -44.19 15.85
N SER A 305 -1.53 -44.07 15.79
CA SER A 305 -2.22 -42.83 16.20
C SER A 305 -2.19 -42.60 17.71
N SER A 306 -2.16 -43.67 18.52
CA SER A 306 -2.03 -43.57 19.97
C SER A 306 -0.68 -42.97 20.39
N LEU A 307 0.38 -43.14 19.59
CA LEU A 307 1.66 -42.47 19.80
C LEU A 307 1.60 -40.94 19.58
N SER A 308 0.62 -40.43 18.81
CA SER A 308 0.42 -39.00 18.60
C SER A 308 -0.05 -38.25 19.85
N ASN A 309 -0.56 -38.94 20.87
CA ASN A 309 -0.96 -38.33 22.14
C ASN A 309 0.26 -37.96 23.02
N ASN A 310 1.46 -38.37 22.64
CA ASN A 310 2.71 -37.99 23.31
C ASN A 310 3.32 -36.69 22.74
N LEU A 311 2.54 -35.83 22.08
CA LEU A 311 2.98 -34.48 21.68
C LEU A 311 3.33 -33.58 22.88
N GLN A 312 2.87 -33.93 24.08
CA GLN A 312 3.24 -33.24 25.31
C GLN A 312 4.75 -33.36 25.61
N ASP A 313 5.40 -34.46 25.19
CA ASP A 313 6.85 -34.64 25.35
C ASP A 313 7.65 -33.79 24.36
N TYR A 314 7.15 -33.57 23.14
CA TYR A 314 7.84 -32.75 22.14
C TYR A 314 7.81 -31.24 22.44
N LEU A 315 6.80 -30.75 23.16
CA LEU A 315 6.79 -29.37 23.66
C LEU A 315 7.77 -29.18 24.82
N TYR A 316 8.04 -30.23 25.61
CA TYR A 316 9.00 -30.20 26.70
C TYR A 316 10.45 -30.08 26.20
N PHE A 317 10.77 -30.69 25.05
CA PHE A 317 12.10 -30.56 24.41
C PHE A 317 12.50 -29.10 24.13
N GLY A 318 11.54 -28.24 23.75
CA GLY A 318 11.81 -26.83 23.49
C GLY A 318 12.08 -26.03 24.77
N ASP A 319 11.30 -26.30 25.82
CA ASP A 319 11.47 -25.64 27.12
C ASP A 319 12.72 -26.13 27.86
N GLU A 320 13.08 -27.41 27.74
CA GLU A 320 14.37 -27.96 28.24
C GLU A 320 15.55 -27.32 27.51
N ALA A 321 15.53 -27.24 26.18
CA ALA A 321 16.60 -26.59 25.43
C ALA A 321 16.75 -25.09 25.80
N ILE A 322 15.63 -24.36 25.91
CA ILE A 322 15.64 -22.95 26.34
C ILE A 322 16.16 -22.81 27.78
N LYS A 323 15.84 -23.76 28.66
CA LYS A 323 16.27 -23.76 30.06
C LYS A 323 17.76 -24.08 30.17
N ASP A 324 18.25 -25.08 29.44
CA ASP A 324 19.67 -25.45 29.37
C ASP A 324 20.51 -24.28 28.81
N ASP A 325 20.03 -23.59 27.77
CA ASP A 325 20.66 -22.38 27.24
C ASP A 325 20.68 -21.23 28.27
N LEU A 326 19.61 -21.07 29.05
CA LEU A 326 19.51 -20.09 30.14
C LEU A 326 20.45 -20.42 31.31
N GLU A 327 20.70 -21.70 31.57
CA GLU A 327 21.64 -22.18 32.58
C GLU A 327 23.09 -22.00 32.11
N LEU A 328 23.40 -22.37 30.86
CA LEU A 328 24.69 -22.08 30.20
C LEU A 328 25.03 -20.59 30.22
N GLY A 329 24.04 -19.72 29.94
CA GLY A 329 24.22 -18.27 29.99
C GLY A 329 24.47 -17.71 31.40
N LYS A 330 24.15 -18.47 32.46
CA LYS A 330 24.47 -18.10 33.86
C LYS A 330 25.83 -18.65 34.29
N GLU A 331 26.29 -19.73 33.69
CA GLU A 331 27.57 -20.38 34.00
C GLU A 331 28.77 -19.72 33.30
N THR A 332 28.56 -18.88 32.29
CA THR A 332 29.61 -18.05 31.67
C THR A 332 30.06 -16.93 32.61
N LYS A 333 30.72 -17.31 33.70
CA LYS A 333 31.53 -16.43 34.54
C LYS A 333 32.85 -16.12 33.80
N ASN A 334 32.84 -14.99 33.08
CA ASN A 334 33.91 -14.08 32.61
C ASN A 334 35.43 -14.31 32.90
N ASN A 335 35.95 -15.52 33.05
CA ASN A 335 37.33 -15.69 33.55
C ASN A 335 38.28 -16.58 32.72
N ASP A 336 38.00 -16.86 31.46
CA ASP A 336 39.03 -17.37 30.54
C ASP A 336 39.25 -16.35 29.41
N GLU A 337 40.51 -15.96 29.26
CA GLU A 337 41.03 -15.08 28.21
C GLU A 337 40.51 -15.58 26.84
N LEU A 338 39.55 -14.84 26.28
CA LEU A 338 38.79 -15.21 25.08
C LEU A 338 39.71 -15.33 23.86
N ASP A 339 40.06 -16.56 23.50
CA ASP A 339 40.86 -16.84 22.30
C ASP A 339 40.02 -16.64 21.03
N LEU A 340 40.22 -15.47 20.39
CA LEU A 340 39.48 -15.01 19.20
C LEU A 340 39.54 -15.96 17.99
N SER A 341 40.52 -16.87 17.94
CA SER A 341 40.63 -17.87 16.87
C SER A 341 39.62 -19.00 16.97
N GLU A 342 39.15 -19.36 18.17
CA GLU A 342 38.15 -20.43 18.33
C GLU A 342 36.71 -19.94 18.12
N LEU A 343 36.46 -18.64 18.35
CA LEU A 343 35.15 -17.99 18.15
C LEU A 343 34.77 -17.81 16.69
N GLN A 344 35.70 -17.98 15.75
CA GLN A 344 35.38 -17.84 14.33
C GLN A 344 34.54 -19.04 13.87
N PRO A 345 33.42 -18.82 13.16
CA PRO A 345 32.61 -19.91 12.65
C PRO A 345 33.44 -20.75 11.67
N LYS A 346 33.65 -22.03 12.01
CA LYS A 346 34.40 -23.00 11.17
C LYS A 346 33.75 -23.23 9.79
N LYS A 347 32.47 -22.89 9.65
CA LYS A 347 31.69 -23.04 8.42
C LYS A 347 31.31 -21.65 7.92
N VAL A 348 31.53 -21.42 6.62
CA VAL A 348 31.06 -20.22 5.91
C VAL A 348 29.54 -20.15 6.01
N ASP A 349 29.00 -18.95 6.25
CA ASP A 349 27.56 -18.72 6.23
C ASP A 349 26.95 -19.28 4.94
N TRP A 350 25.84 -19.99 5.10
CA TRP A 350 25.05 -20.53 4.00
C TRP A 350 24.64 -19.46 2.98
N ASP A 351 24.46 -18.21 3.42
CA ASP A 351 24.12 -17.08 2.55
C ASP A 351 25.31 -16.58 1.73
N LEU A 352 26.47 -16.39 2.36
CA LEU A 352 27.74 -16.11 1.67
C LEU A 352 28.06 -17.22 0.65
N LYS A 353 27.78 -18.48 1.01
CA LYS A 353 27.95 -19.60 0.10
C LYS A 353 27.04 -19.46 -1.14
N ARG A 354 25.77 -19.06 -0.99
CA ARG A 354 24.83 -18.86 -2.11
C ARG A 354 25.28 -17.74 -3.04
N ASP A 355 25.69 -16.60 -2.48
CA ASP A 355 26.08 -15.44 -3.28
C ASP A 355 27.35 -15.71 -4.10
N ILE A 356 28.33 -16.43 -3.53
CA ILE A 356 29.60 -16.72 -4.19
C ILE A 356 29.51 -17.98 -5.10
N GLU A 357 28.47 -18.81 -4.98
CA GLU A 357 28.33 -20.08 -5.73
C GLU A 357 28.39 -19.87 -7.24
N ASN A 358 27.76 -18.80 -7.75
CA ASN A 358 27.74 -18.47 -9.18
C ASN A 358 29.15 -18.10 -9.69
N ASP A 359 29.88 -17.29 -8.94
CA ASP A 359 31.23 -16.86 -9.30
C ASP A 359 32.23 -18.02 -9.19
N MET A 360 32.10 -18.84 -8.13
CA MET A 360 32.89 -20.05 -7.95
C MET A 360 32.63 -21.07 -9.05
N ALA A 361 31.39 -21.23 -9.52
CA ALA A 361 31.07 -22.14 -10.63
C ALA A 361 31.77 -21.72 -11.93
N ILE A 362 31.89 -20.41 -12.19
CA ILE A 362 32.62 -19.89 -13.35
C ILE A 362 34.13 -20.14 -13.20
N LEU A 363 34.68 -19.87 -12.02
CA LEU A 363 36.10 -20.08 -11.73
C LEU A 363 36.48 -21.55 -11.76
N ASN A 364 35.71 -22.44 -11.14
CA ASN A 364 35.95 -23.88 -11.12
C ASN A 364 36.05 -24.47 -12.54
N LYS A 365 35.16 -24.07 -13.45
CA LYS A 365 35.25 -24.45 -14.87
C LYS A 365 36.55 -23.99 -15.54
N ARG A 366 37.06 -22.80 -15.19
CA ARG A 366 38.34 -22.30 -15.69
C ARG A 366 39.51 -23.08 -15.09
N THR A 367 39.45 -23.39 -13.81
CA THR A 367 40.45 -24.19 -13.09
C THR A 367 40.52 -25.61 -13.64
N GLU A 368 39.40 -26.26 -13.89
CA GLU A 368 39.32 -27.59 -14.54
C GLU A 368 40.00 -27.56 -15.92
N LYS A 369 39.68 -26.57 -16.76
CA LYS A 369 40.33 -26.40 -18.07
C LYS A 369 41.83 -26.20 -17.94
N ALA A 370 42.28 -25.39 -16.97
CA ALA A 370 43.69 -25.14 -16.73
C ALA A 370 44.41 -26.41 -16.25
N ILE A 371 43.79 -27.20 -15.36
CA ILE A 371 44.31 -28.49 -14.89
C ILE A 371 44.45 -29.45 -16.07
N CYS A 372 43.41 -29.60 -16.89
CA CYS A 372 43.44 -30.43 -18.10
C CYS A 372 44.57 -30.00 -19.05
N TYR A 373 44.76 -28.70 -19.24
CA TYR A 373 45.85 -28.17 -20.07
C TYR A 373 47.23 -28.50 -19.50
N ILE A 374 47.43 -28.34 -18.18
CA ILE A 374 48.69 -28.70 -17.50
C ILE A 374 48.97 -30.19 -17.62
N LEU A 375 47.95 -31.05 -17.43
CA LEU A 375 48.08 -32.49 -17.58
C LEU A 375 48.45 -32.89 -19.02
N MET A 376 47.77 -32.32 -20.02
CA MET A 376 48.11 -32.53 -21.44
C MET A 376 49.56 -32.14 -21.74
N LYS A 377 50.01 -30.98 -21.23
CA LYS A 377 51.38 -30.51 -21.42
C LYS A 377 52.39 -31.47 -20.79
N LYS A 378 52.15 -31.93 -19.54
CA LYS A 378 53.01 -32.90 -18.86
C LYS A 378 53.07 -34.23 -19.61
N TYR A 379 51.94 -34.76 -20.05
CA TYR A 379 51.87 -36.00 -20.83
C TYR A 379 52.66 -35.91 -22.14
N ASN A 380 52.48 -34.82 -22.89
CA ASN A 380 53.24 -34.60 -24.12
C ASN A 380 54.75 -34.46 -23.87
N THR A 381 55.13 -33.86 -22.74
CA THR A 381 56.55 -33.72 -22.36
C THR A 381 57.16 -35.07 -22.01
N GLN A 382 56.46 -35.92 -21.25
CA GLN A 382 56.90 -37.29 -20.94
C GLN A 382 57.03 -38.15 -22.20
N LYS A 383 56.03 -38.09 -23.09
CA LYS A 383 56.06 -38.81 -24.38
C LYS A 383 57.28 -38.41 -25.23
N ASN A 384 57.61 -37.11 -25.27
CA ASN A 384 58.78 -36.60 -26.01
C ASN A 384 60.12 -36.91 -25.33
N THR A 385 60.16 -37.27 -24.04
CA THR A 385 61.40 -37.70 -23.36
C THR A 385 61.64 -39.20 -23.46
N GLU A 386 60.58 -39.99 -23.66
CA GLU A 386 60.66 -41.45 -23.85
C GLU A 386 60.92 -41.85 -25.32
N SER A 387 60.72 -40.93 -26.27
CA SER A 387 61.09 -41.09 -27.69
C SER A 387 62.38 -40.34 -27.99
#